data_AF-A0A2D6Y111-F1
#
_entry.id   AF-A0A2D6Y111-F1
#
_cell.length_a   1.000
_cell.length_b   1.000
_cell.length_c   1.000
_cell.angle_alpha   90.00
_cell.angle_beta   90.00
_cell.angle_gamma   90.00
#
_symmetry.space_group_name_H-M   'P 1'
#
loop_
_entity.id
_entity.type
_entity.pdbx_description
1 polymer ?
#
loop_
_entity_poly.entity_id
_entity_poly.type
_entity_poly.pdbx_seq_one_letter_code
_entity_poly.pdbx_strand_id
1 'polypeptide(L)' 'MASSASKDSWYQEAAAAQIKAERLDRAELLNGRVAMLGFVIGVLTEALTGHGIVSQISFGVFG' A
#
# COMPACT_ATOMS: atom_id res chain seq x y z
N MET A 1 9.97 -8.94 42.40
CA MET A 1 10.28 -9.45 41.05
C MET A 1 9.27 -9.02 39.95
N ALA A 2 8.24 -8.21 40.24
CA ALA A 2 7.29 -7.71 39.24
C ALA A 2 7.75 -6.44 38.48
N SER A 3 8.79 -5.74 38.96
CA SER A 3 9.29 -4.48 38.39
C SER A 3 10.27 -4.66 37.21
N SER A 4 10.85 -5.85 37.02
CA SER A 4 11.73 -6.14 35.89
C SER A 4 10.93 -6.48 34.63
N ALA A 5 9.87 -7.30 34.77
CA ALA A 5 9.01 -7.73 33.67
C ALA A 5 8.36 -6.57 32.90
N SER A 6 7.95 -5.51 33.59
CA SER A 6 7.33 -4.31 32.99
C SER A 6 8.33 -3.38 32.29
N LYS A 7 9.60 -3.40 32.70
CA LYS A 7 10.69 -2.69 32.01
C LYS A 7 11.09 -3.43 30.74
N ASP A 8 11.19 -4.75 30.80
CA ASP A 8 11.54 -5.59 29.65
C ASP A 8 10.46 -5.54 28.55
N SER A 9 9.18 -5.48 28.93
CA SER A 9 8.08 -5.34 27.96
C SER A 9 8.10 -4.02 27.20
N TRP A 10 8.44 -2.90 27.86
CA TRP A 10 8.53 -1.60 27.19
C TRP A 10 9.66 -1.56 26.15
N TYR A 11 10.83 -2.12 26.47
CA TYR A 11 11.93 -2.21 25.51
C TYR A 11 11.57 -3.10 24.31
N GLN A 12 10.90 -4.23 24.54
CA GLN A 12 10.45 -5.13 23.48
C GLN A 12 9.39 -4.49 22.59
N GLU A 13 8.44 -3.75 23.16
CA GLU A 13 7.39 -3.06 22.40
C GLU A 13 7.95 -1.89 21.59
N ALA A 14 8.88 -1.10 22.14
CA ALA A 14 9.58 -0.05 21.41
C ALA A 14 10.39 -0.63 20.22
N ALA A 15 11.08 -1.77 20.42
CA ALA A 15 11.80 -2.46 19.35
C ALA A 15 10.84 -3.01 18.28
N ALA A 16 9.72 -3.60 18.69
CA ALA A 16 8.70 -4.10 17.76
C ALA A 16 8.06 -2.97 16.94
N ALA A 17 7.82 -1.80 17.56
CA ALA A 17 7.30 -0.62 16.88
C ALA A 17 8.27 -0.08 15.82
N GLN A 18 9.58 -0.06 16.10
CA GLN A 18 10.60 0.34 15.12
C GLN A 18 10.66 -0.59 13.91
N ILE A 19 10.65 -1.91 14.13
CA ILE A 19 10.65 -2.90 13.04
C ILE A 19 9.40 -2.74 12.16
N LYS A 20 8.25 -2.46 12.78
CA LYS A 20 6.99 -2.23 12.06
C LYS A 20 7.01 -0.91 11.28
N ALA A 21 7.57 0.17 11.85
CA ALA A 21 7.68 1.45 11.17
C ALA A 21 8.50 1.35 9.88
N GLU A 22 9.64 0.64 9.90
CA GLU A 22 10.44 0.40 8.69
C GLU A 22 9.68 -0.39 7.62
N ARG A 23 8.84 -1.35 8.04
CA ARG A 23 7.99 -2.14 7.12
C ARG A 23 6.92 -1.28 6.46
N LEU A 24 6.36 -0.31 7.18
CA LEU A 24 5.33 0.59 6.66
C LEU A 24 5.89 1.59 5.65
N ASP A 25 7.07 2.16 5.90
CA ASP A 25 7.74 3.07 4.98
C ASP A 25 8.01 2.42 3.61
N ARG A 26 8.52 1.19 3.63
CA ARG A 26 8.69 0.39 2.40
C ARG A 26 7.35 0.11 1.70
N ALA A 27 6.30 -0.19 2.46
CA ALA A 27 4.97 -0.44 1.91
C ALA A 27 4.36 0.83 1.28
N GLU A 28 4.58 2.00 1.88
CA GLU A 28 4.14 3.29 1.37
C GLU A 28 4.79 3.62 0.02
N LEU A 29 6.12 3.46 -0.08
CA LEU A 29 6.84 3.65 -1.35
C LEU A 29 6.41 2.67 -2.44
N LEU A 30 6.17 1.40 -2.08
CA LEU A 30 5.67 0.40 -3.03
C LEU A 30 4.26 0.74 -3.50
N ASN A 31 3.35 1.09 -2.59
CA ASN A 31 1.98 1.49 -2.94
C ASN A 31 1.98 2.74 -3.83
N GLY A 32 2.81 3.74 -3.52
CA GLY A 32 2.95 4.94 -4.35
C GLY A 32 3.40 4.64 -5.77
N ARG A 33 4.40 3.77 -5.94
CA ARG A 33 4.88 3.36 -7.28
C ARG A 33 3.84 2.58 -8.06
N VAL A 34 3.16 1.64 -7.41
CA VAL A 34 2.08 0.87 -8.03
C VAL A 34 0.93 1.79 -8.45
N ALA A 35 0.58 2.78 -7.63
CA ALA A 35 -0.44 3.77 -7.97
C ALA A 35 -0.04 4.62 -9.18
N MET A 36 1.20 5.12 -9.23
CA MET A 36 1.71 5.89 -10.39
C MET A 36 1.69 5.04 -11.67
N LEU A 37 2.11 3.78 -11.60
CA LEU A 37 2.07 2.87 -12.75
C LEU A 37 0.62 2.59 -13.18
N GLY A 38 -0.29 2.32 -12.24
CA GLY A 38 -1.70 2.11 -12.52
C GLY A 38 -2.35 3.32 -13.19
N PHE A 39 -2.00 4.53 -12.76
CA PHE A 39 -2.46 5.77 -13.40
C PHE A 39 -1.92 5.92 -14.82
N VAL A 40 -0.61 5.74 -15.03
CA VAL A 40 0.01 5.85 -16.36
C VAL A 40 -0.58 4.82 -17.32
N ILE A 41 -0.72 3.57 -16.87
CA ILE A 41 -1.34 2.50 -17.67
C ILE A 41 -2.80 2.85 -17.98
N GLY A 42 -3.56 3.34 -17.00
CA GLY A 42 -4.95 3.76 -17.21
C GLY A 42 -5.08 4.81 -18.31
N VAL A 43 -4.27 5.88 -18.23
CA VAL A 43 -4.24 6.95 -19.23
C VAL A 43 -3.79 6.44 -20.60
N LEU A 44 -2.74 5.63 -20.67
CA LEU A 44 -2.26 5.04 -21.93
C LEU A 44 -3.32 4.14 -22.58
N THR A 45 -4.03 3.34 -21.78
CA THR A 45 -5.06 2.44 -22.28
C THR A 45 -6.26 3.22 -22.83
N GLU A 46 -6.66 4.30 -22.16
CA GLU A 46 -7.68 5.23 -22.65
C GLU A 46 -7.25 5.93 -23.95
N ALA A 47 -5.99 6.38 -24.04
CA ALA A 47 -5.45 7.02 -25.23
C ALA A 47 -5.37 6.08 -26.44
N LEU A 48 -5.00 4.82 -26.24
CA LEU A 48 -4.87 3.83 -27.31
C LEU A 48 -6.23 3.28 -27.78
N THR A 49 -7.19 3.13 -26.85
CA THR A 49 -8.48 2.49 -27.16
C THR A 49 -9.55 3.50 -27.55
N GLY A 50 -9.34 4.78 -27.27
CA GLY A 50 -10.29 5.88 -27.55
C GLY A 50 -11.60 5.80 -26.77
N HIS A 51 -11.74 4.79 -25.90
CA HIS A 51 -12.85 4.57 -24.99
C HIS A 51 -12.25 4.41 -23.60
N GLY A 52 -12.61 5.30 -22.67
CA GLY A 52 -12.05 5.29 -21.31
C GLY A 52 -12.21 3.92 -20.63
N ILE A 53 -11.23 3.51 -19.84
CA ILE A 53 -11.19 2.21 -19.16
C ILE A 53 -12.44 1.96 -18.29
N VAL A 54 -13.09 3.05 -17.85
CA VAL A 54 -14.39 3.04 -17.15
C VAL A 54 -15.49 2.38 -17.98
N SER A 55 -15.52 2.61 -19.30
CA SER A 55 -16.50 2.00 -20.20
C SER A 55 -16.33 0.49 -20.29
N GLN A 56 -15.09 -0.03 -20.35
CA GLN A 56 -14.86 -1.48 -20.47
C GLN A 56 -15.02 -2.22 -19.14
N ILE A 57 -14.56 -1.65 -18.03
CA ILE A 57 -14.77 -2.26 -16.71
C ILE A 57 -16.24 -2.17 -16.29
N SER A 58 -16.92 -1.05 -16.56
CA SER A 58 -18.37 -0.94 -16.29
C SER A 58 -19.19 -1.93 -17.11
N PHE A 59 -18.86 -2.17 -18.37
CA PHE A 59 -19.63 -3.09 -19.21
C PHE A 59 -19.24 -4.56 -18.97
N GLY A 60 -17.99 -4.84 -18.58
CA GLY A 60 -17.51 -6.20 -18.32
C GLY A 60 -17.69 -6.70 -16.88
N VAL A 61 -17.86 -5.81 -15.89
CA VAL A 61 -18.14 -6.18 -14.49
C VAL A 61 -19.63 -6.15 -14.15
N PHE A 62 -20.44 -5.34 -14.86
CA PHE A 62 -21.88 -5.20 -14.61
C PHE A 62 -22.79 -5.70 -15.74
N GLY A 63 -22.23 -6.29 -16.80
CA GLY A 63 -22.97 -6.98 -17.88
C GLY A 63 -22.76 -8.48 -17.82
#